data_AF-A0A544UF97-F1
#
_entry.id   AF-A0A544UF97-F1
#
_cell.length_a   1.000
_cell.length_b   1.000
_cell.length_c   1.000
_cell.angle_alpha   90.00
_cell.angle_beta   90.00
_cell.angle_gamma   90.00
#
_symmetry.space_group_name_H-M   'P 1'
#
loop_
_entity.id
_entity.type
_entity.pdbx_description
1 polymer ?
#
loop_
_entity_poly.entity_id
_entity_poly.type
_entity_poly.pdbx_seq_one_letter_code
_entity_poly.pdbx_strand_id
1 'polypeptide(L)' 'MYGKKVRIVLFAIGIIMMFLGMPYLLGYSTNEFLKYPLYFGLIVTVIFAPVPTIKKTKK' A
#
# COMPACT_ATOMS: atom_id res chain seq x y z
N MET A 1 -16.52 13.34 -7.26
CA MET A 1 -16.61 12.06 -8.02
C MET A 1 -15.27 11.32 -8.19
N TYR A 2 -14.11 11.96 -8.00
CA TYR A 2 -12.79 11.33 -8.12
C TYR A 2 -12.39 10.39 -6.97
N GLY A 3 -12.94 10.57 -5.76
CA GLY A 3 -12.50 9.82 -4.57
C GLY A 3 -12.73 8.30 -4.60
N LYS A 4 -13.84 7.82 -5.19
CA LYS A 4 -14.13 6.36 -5.24
C LYS A 4 -13.27 5.63 -6.27
N LYS A 5 -13.08 6.20 -7.47
CA LYS A 5 -12.25 5.60 -8.53
C LYS A 5 -10.78 5.57 -8.15
N VAL A 6 -10.24 6.67 -7.63
CA VAL A 6 -8.84 6.75 -7.19
C VAL A 6 -8.55 5.75 -6.06
N ARG A 7 -9.49 5.59 -5.11
CA ARG A 7 -9.37 4.62 -4.01
C ARG A 7 -9.33 3.16 -4.52
N ILE A 8 -10.15 2.81 -5.50
CA ILE A 8 -10.15 1.46 -6.10
C ILE A 8 -8.84 1.20 -6.84
N VAL A 9 -8.33 2.18 -7.57
CA VAL A 9 -7.06 2.04 -8.30
C VAL A 9 -5.88 1.86 -7.33
N LEU A 10 -5.83 2.66 -6.26
CA LEU A 10 -4.81 2.51 -5.20
C LEU A 10 -4.89 1.15 -4.50
N PHE A 11 -6.10 0.65 -4.25
CA PHE A 11 -6.30 -0.67 -3.66
C PHE A 11 -5.81 -1.79 -4.57
N ALA A 12 -6.11 -1.72 -5.87
CA ALA A 12 -5.63 -2.68 -6.86
C ALA A 12 -4.10 -2.67 -6.96
N ILE A 13 -3.47 -1.49 -6.97
CA ILE A 13 -2.00 -1.35 -6.97
C ILE A 13 -1.39 -1.97 -5.71
N GLY A 14 -2.00 -1.75 -4.54
CA GLY A 14 -1.55 -2.36 -3.29
C GLY A 14 -1.59 -3.90 -3.31
N ILE A 15 -2.66 -4.48 -3.85
CA ILE A 15 -2.76 -5.95 -4.02
C ILE A 15 -1.67 -6.46 -4.96
N ILE A 16 -1.45 -5.80 -6.10
CA ILE A 16 -0.41 -6.20 -7.07
C ILE A 16 0.98 -6.14 -6.42
N MET A 17 1.29 -5.08 -5.65
CA MET A 17 2.56 -4.97 -4.94
C MET A 17 2.73 -6.04 -3.85
N MET A 18 1.65 -6.42 -3.17
CA MET A 18 1.67 -7.51 -2.19
C MET A 18 1.99 -8.86 -2.85
N PHE A 19 1.34 -9.18 -3.97
CA PHE A 19 1.61 -10.40 -4.73
C PHE A 19 3.01 -10.44 -5.34
N LEU A 20 3.55 -9.30 -5.77
CA LEU A 20 4.93 -9.22 -6.27
C LEU A 20 5.97 -9.27 -5.14
N GLY A 21 5.66 -8.75 -3.95
CA GLY A 21 6.56 -8.78 -2.80
C GLY A 21 6.59 -10.10 -2.04
N MET A 22 5.50 -10.89 -2.08
CA MET A 22 5.40 -12.17 -1.36
C MET A 22 6.47 -13.19 -1.75
N PRO A 23 6.74 -13.44 -3.06
CA PRO A 23 7.79 -14.36 -3.50
C PRO A 23 9.18 -13.95 -3.01
N TYR A 24 9.40 -12.63 -2.87
CA TYR A 24 10.64 -12.09 -2.32
C TYR A 24 10.78 -12.37 -0.81
N LEU A 25 9.72 -12.12 -0.03
CA LEU A 25 9.70 -12.41 1.42
C LEU A 25 9.84 -13.90 1.72
N LEU A 26 9.25 -14.75 0.87
CA LEU A 26 9.30 -16.20 1.00
C LEU A 26 10.64 -16.79 0.55
N GLY A 27 11.60 -15.96 0.10
CA GLY A 27 12.94 -16.40 -0.28
C GLY A 27 13.00 -17.16 -1.60
N TYR A 28 11.90 -17.19 -2.37
CA TYR A 28 11.89 -17.78 -3.71
C TYR A 28 12.69 -16.97 -4.74
N SER A 29 13.03 -15.72 -4.42
CA SER A 29 13.80 -14.86 -5.31
C SER A 29 14.79 -13.99 -4.54
N THR A 30 16.08 -14.08 -4.87
CA THR A 30 17.15 -13.19 -4.41
C THR A 30 17.21 -11.87 -5.18
N ASN A 31 16.34 -11.67 -6.17
CA ASN A 31 16.34 -10.46 -6.99
C ASN A 31 15.99 -9.22 -6.16
N GLU A 32 16.97 -8.32 -6.04
CA GLU A 32 16.85 -7.07 -5.30
C GLU A 32 15.74 -6.16 -5.85
N PHE A 33 15.38 -6.33 -7.13
CA PHE A 33 14.28 -5.60 -7.75
C PHE A 33 12.91 -5.90 -7.15
N LEU A 34 12.70 -7.08 -6.55
CA LEU A 34 11.43 -7.40 -5.87
C LEU A 34 11.35 -6.83 -4.45
N LYS A 35 12.43 -6.22 -3.91
CA LYS A 35 12.34 -5.41 -2.67
C LYS A 35 11.54 -4.14 -2.89
N TYR A 36 11.70 -3.48 -4.04
CA TYR A 36 11.11 -2.15 -4.27
C TYR A 36 9.59 -2.12 -4.15
N PRO A 37 8.81 -3.09 -4.67
CA PRO A 37 7.37 -3.17 -4.44
C PRO A 37 6.98 -3.20 -2.97
N LEU A 38 7.79 -3.82 -2.12
CA LEU A 38 7.54 -3.95 -0.68
C LEU A 38 7.72 -2.62 0.05
N TYR A 39 8.83 -1.93 -0.21
CA TYR A 39 9.09 -0.61 0.38
C TYR A 39 8.17 0.46 -0.20
N PHE A 40 7.95 0.44 -1.52
CA PHE A 40 7.08 1.40 -2.19
C PHE A 40 5.61 1.20 -1.82
N GLY A 41 5.15 -0.05 -1.71
CA GLY A 41 3.80 -0.37 -1.25
C GLY A 41 3.53 0.17 0.16
N LEU A 42 4.51 0.08 1.05
CA LEU A 42 4.42 0.63 2.41
C LEU A 42 4.35 2.17 2.40
N ILE A 43 5.19 2.84 1.59
CA ILE A 43 5.15 4.30 1.41
C ILE A 43 3.79 4.78 0.87
N VAL A 44 3.28 4.12 -0.17
CA VAL A 44 1.96 4.43 -0.75
C VAL A 44 0.87 4.21 0.29
N THR A 45 0.94 3.15 1.08
CA THR A 45 -0.04 2.87 2.12
C THR A 45 -0.03 3.97 3.19
N VAL A 46 1.13 4.44 3.62
CA VAL A 46 1.23 5.53 4.62
C VAL A 46 0.70 6.86 4.08
N ILE A 47 1.01 7.21 2.83
CA ILE A 47 0.57 8.48 2.22
C ILE A 47 -0.93 8.50 1.99
N PHE A 48 -1.50 7.37 1.55
CA PHE A 48 -2.92 7.26 1.21
C PHE A 48 -3.77 6.68 2.32
N ALA A 49 -3.17 6.27 3.45
CA ALA A 49 -3.90 5.87 4.63
C ALA A 49 -4.76 7.06 5.07
N PRO A 50 -6.08 6.86 5.22
CA PRO A 50 -6.92 7.91 5.74
C PRO A 50 -6.46 8.18 7.17
N VAL A 51 -5.82 9.34 7.38
CA VAL A 51 -5.44 9.78 8.72
C VAL A 51 -6.74 9.86 9.51
N PRO A 52 -6.92 9.05 10.57
CA PRO A 52 -8.11 9.12 11.39
C PRO A 52 -8.19 10.55 11.94
N THR A 53 -9.16 11.32 11.46
CA THR A 53 -9.44 12.61 12.07
C THR A 53 -9.89 12.29 13.49
N ILE A 54 -9.03 12.55 14.47
CA ILE A 54 -9.40 12.45 15.87
C ILE A 54 -10.40 13.59 16.05
N LYS A 55 -11.67 13.30 15.81
CA LYS A 55 -12.77 14.21 16.11
C LYS A 55 -12.64 14.40 17.62
N LYS A 56 -12.08 15.53 18.05
CA LYS A 56 -12.11 15.93 19.46
C LYS A 56 -13.57 15.93 19.86
N THR A 57 -14.01 14.85 20.51
CA THR A 57 -15.28 14.78 21.19
C THR A 57 -15.23 15.91 22.21
N LYS A 58 -15.88 17.02 21.88
CA LYS A 58 -16.03 18.15 22.77
C LYS A 58 -17.02 17.69 23.84
N LYS A 59 -16.45 17.40 25.01
CA LYS A 59 -16.99 17.45 26.37
C LYS A 59 -18.40 16.87 26.59
#